data_AF-A0A952PN51-F1
#
_entry.id   AF-A0A952PN51-F1
#
_cell.length_a   1.000
_cell.length_b   1.000
_cell.length_c   1.000
_cell.angle_alpha   90.00
_cell.angle_beta   90.00
_cell.angle_gamma   90.00
#
_symmetry.space_group_name_H-M   'P 1'
#
loop_
_entity.id
_entity.type
_entity.pdbx_description
1 polymer ?
#
loop_
_entity_poly.entity_id
_entity_poly.type
_entity_poly.pdbx_seq_one_letter_code
_entity_poly.pdbx_strand_id
1 'polypeptide(L)'
;MMNMEKGCLNSELHGLVSIAGRCRKKGDLKAAETLLKHALRKAEDRFGLMSIPVAVVLLELVELHEDSNDADAARIAHKRMRQIIVSVIDNTDN
;
A
#
# COMPACT_ATOMS: atom_id res chain seq x y z
N MET A 1 -24.88 -10.44 -2.90
CA MET A 1 -24.36 -10.48 -1.51
C MET A 1 -22.84 -10.18 -1.51
N MET A 2 -22.41 -9.01 -2.04
CA MET A 2 -20.98 -8.73 -2.34
C MET A 2 -20.42 -7.40 -1.78
N ASN A 3 -21.23 -6.60 -1.07
CA ASN A 3 -20.82 -5.25 -0.64
C ASN A 3 -20.38 -5.12 0.83
N MET A 4 -20.76 -6.05 1.72
CA MET A 4 -20.32 -6.01 3.13
C MET A 4 -18.84 -6.37 3.31
N GLU A 5 -18.32 -7.28 2.51
CA GLU A 5 -16.92 -7.69 2.60
C GLU A 5 -15.95 -6.59 2.17
N LYS A 6 -16.30 -5.79 1.15
CA LYS A 6 -15.43 -4.71 0.64
C LYS A 6 -15.27 -3.58 1.67
N GLY A 7 -16.33 -3.23 2.41
CA GLY A 7 -16.28 -2.22 3.47
C GLY A 7 -15.44 -2.65 4.67
N CYS A 8 -15.62 -3.89 5.13
CA CYS A 8 -14.91 -4.42 6.30
C CYS A 8 -13.42 -4.67 6.01
N LEU A 9 -13.06 -5.03 4.78
CA LEU A 9 -11.66 -5.18 4.39
C LEU A 9 -10.96 -3.84 4.13
N ASN A 10 -11.66 -2.80 3.65
CA ASN A 10 -11.06 -1.46 3.60
C ASN A 10 -10.67 -0.98 5.00
N SER A 11 -11.49 -1.26 6.02
CA SER A 11 -11.12 -0.99 7.41
C SER A 11 -9.97 -1.87 7.91
N GLU A 12 -9.87 -3.13 7.46
CA GLU A 12 -8.75 -4.01 7.82
C GLU A 12 -7.42 -3.52 7.22
N LEU A 13 -7.43 -3.16 5.94
CA LEU A 13 -6.28 -2.61 5.22
C LEU A 13 -5.81 -1.30 5.87
N HIS A 14 -6.77 -0.41 6.14
CA HIS A 14 -6.53 0.83 6.87
C HIS A 14 -5.96 0.57 8.28
N GLY A 15 -6.44 -0.47 8.96
CA GLY A 15 -5.91 -0.90 10.26
C GLY A 15 -4.45 -1.34 10.18
N LEU A 16 -4.10 -2.17 9.20
CA LEU A 16 -2.72 -2.63 8.97
C LEU A 16 -1.77 -1.47 8.67
N VAL A 17 -2.16 -0.56 7.77
CA VAL A 17 -1.40 0.66 7.44
C VAL A 17 -1.23 1.54 8.68
N SER A 18 -2.30 1.75 9.44
CA SER A 18 -2.25 2.55 10.67
C SER A 18 -1.33 1.97 11.73
N ILE A 19 -1.29 0.64 11.88
CA ILE A 19 -0.36 -0.05 12.80
C ILE A 19 1.06 0.09 12.27
N ALA A 20 1.29 -0.12 10.98
CA ALA A 20 2.59 0.02 10.35
C ALA A 20 3.19 1.42 10.54
N GLY A 21 2.39 2.48 10.33
CA GLY A 21 2.82 3.85 10.59
C GLY A 21 3.20 4.11 12.05
N ARG A 22 2.52 3.45 13.01
CA ARG A 22 2.93 3.51 14.42
C ARG A 22 4.23 2.74 14.69
N CYS A 23 4.44 1.57 14.07
CA CYS A 23 5.70 0.83 14.15
C CYS A 23 6.86 1.65 13.58
N ARG A 24 6.66 2.29 12.43
CA ARG A 24 7.63 3.19 11.79
C ARG A 24 8.04 4.35 12.71
N LYS A 25 7.05 5.04 13.30
CA LYS A 25 7.31 6.12 14.29
C LYS A 25 8.05 5.66 15.54
N LYS A 26 7.96 4.37 15.89
CA LYS A 26 8.70 3.75 17.00
C LYS A 26 10.09 3.24 16.60
N GLY A 27 10.47 3.35 15.33
CA GLY A 27 11.73 2.82 14.78
C GLY A 27 11.71 1.33 14.45
N ASP A 28 10.56 0.65 14.60
CA ASP A 28 10.43 -0.76 14.23
C ASP A 28 10.07 -0.89 12.75
N LEU A 29 11.08 -0.63 11.91
CA LEU A 29 10.93 -0.62 10.46
C LEU A 29 10.64 -2.03 9.91
N LYS A 30 11.16 -3.09 10.54
CA LYS A 30 10.91 -4.49 10.14
C LYS A 30 9.46 -4.91 10.39
N ALA A 31 8.89 -4.55 11.54
CA ALA A 31 7.48 -4.83 11.81
C ALA A 31 6.57 -4.04 10.86
N ALA A 32 6.90 -2.77 10.60
CA ALA A 32 6.17 -1.95 9.63
C ALA A 32 6.21 -2.57 8.22
N GLU A 33 7.37 -3.05 7.77
CA GLU A 33 7.53 -3.68 6.44
C GLU A 33 6.67 -4.94 6.32
N THR A 34 6.68 -5.78 7.36
CA THR A 34 5.91 -7.03 7.39
C THR A 34 4.40 -6.75 7.31
N LEU A 35 3.93 -5.76 8.07
CA LEU A 35 2.52 -5.33 8.06
C LEU A 35 2.11 -4.75 6.71
N LEU A 36 2.95 -3.91 6.11
CA LEU A 36 2.66 -3.31 4.80
C LEU A 36 2.70 -4.34 3.67
N LYS A 37 3.63 -5.31 3.69
CA LYS A 37 3.62 -6.44 2.72
C LYS A 37 2.37 -7.29 2.86
N HIS A 38 1.89 -7.50 4.08
CA HIS A 38 0.64 -8.21 4.32
C HIS A 38 -0.58 -7.43 3.79
N ALA A 39 -0.62 -6.11 4.05
CA ALA A 39 -1.64 -5.21 3.53
C ALA A 39 -1.62 -5.18 1.98
N LEU A 40 -0.43 -5.19 1.38
CA LEU A 40 -0.25 -5.17 -0.07
C LEU A 40 -0.83 -6.42 -0.70
N ARG A 41 -0.50 -7.61 -0.18
CA ARG A 41 -1.05 -8.87 -0.70
C ARG A 41 -2.57 -8.91 -0.60
N LYS A 42 -3.12 -8.49 0.54
CA LYS A 42 -4.58 -8.37 0.70
C LYS A 42 -5.21 -7.39 -0.29
N ALA A 43 -4.55 -6.26 -0.55
CA ALA A 43 -5.03 -5.27 -1.51
C ALA A 43 -5.03 -5.83 -2.94
N GLU A 44 -3.94 -6.49 -3.33
CA GLU A 44 -3.77 -7.11 -4.65
C GLU A 44 -4.79 -8.23 -4.89
N ASP A 45 -4.99 -9.12 -3.92
CA ASP A 45 -5.93 -10.25 -4.01
C ASP A 45 -7.39 -9.79 -4.18
N ARG A 46 -7.76 -8.64 -3.61
CA ARG A 46 -9.16 -8.15 -3.57
C ARG A 46 -9.50 -7.14 -4.65
N PHE A 47 -8.63 -6.17 -4.85
CA PHE A 47 -8.88 -5.03 -5.73
C PHE A 47 -8.15 -5.17 -7.07
N GLY A 48 -7.25 -6.15 -7.18
CA GLY A 48 -6.39 -6.34 -8.33
C GLY A 48 -5.11 -5.52 -8.23
N LEU A 49 -4.13 -5.94 -9.04
CA LEU A 49 -2.77 -5.40 -9.06
C LEU A 49 -2.68 -3.92 -9.48
N MET A 50 -3.71 -3.39 -10.15
CA MET A 50 -3.79 -2.04 -10.70
C MET A 50 -4.97 -1.28 -10.09
N SER A 51 -4.91 -1.06 -8.78
CA SER A 51 -6.01 -0.43 -8.04
C SER A 51 -5.49 0.62 -7.06
N ILE A 52 -6.31 1.65 -6.78
CA ILE A 52 -5.97 2.73 -5.84
C ILE A 52 -5.58 2.21 -4.44
N PRO A 53 -6.26 1.20 -3.85
CA PRO A 53 -5.85 0.63 -2.56
C PRO A 53 -4.42 0.06 -2.58
N VAL A 54 -4.01 -0.57 -3.69
CA VAL A 54 -2.62 -1.05 -3.86
C VAL A 54 -1.64 0.12 -3.92
N ALA A 55 -1.99 1.21 -4.62
CA ALA A 55 -1.16 2.41 -4.68
C ALA A 55 -0.96 3.07 -3.31
N VAL A 56 -2.01 3.11 -2.46
CA VAL A 56 -1.93 3.65 -1.10
C VAL A 56 -0.96 2.83 -0.24
N VAL A 57 -1.01 1.50 -0.29
CA VAL A 57 -0.06 0.66 0.47
C VAL A 57 1.37 0.80 -0.06
N LEU A 58 1.54 0.95 -1.38
CA LEU A 58 2.85 1.17 -1.98
C LEU A 58 3.46 2.51 -1.54
N LEU A 59 2.66 3.57 -1.38
CA LEU A 59 3.13 4.85 -0.85
C LEU A 59 3.71 4.69 0.56
N GLU A 60 3.03 3.97 1.43
CA GLU A 60 3.50 3.71 2.79
C GLU A 60 4.80 2.89 2.82
N LEU A 61 4.98 1.97 1.87
CA LEU A 61 6.24 1.24 1.68
C LEU A 61 7.36 2.15 1.19
N VAL A 62 7.07 3.11 0.30
CA VAL A 62 8.06 4.11 -0.14
C VAL A 62 8.57 4.91 1.06
N GLU A 63 7.66 5.47 1.86
CA GLU A 63 8.03 6.22 3.06
C GLU A 63 8.84 5.36 4.05
N LEU A 64 8.47 4.10 4.22
CA LEU A 64 9.22 3.17 5.08
C LEU A 64 10.64 2.91 4.56
N HIS A 65 10.79 2.71 3.25
CA HIS A 65 12.09 2.47 2.64
C HIS A 65 12.97 3.73 2.67
N GLU A 66 12.39 4.92 2.52
CA GLU A 66 13.08 6.19 2.74
C GLU A 66 13.57 6.33 4.19
N ASP A 67 12.72 6.02 5.17
CA ASP A 67 13.10 5.99 6.60
C ASP A 67 14.18 4.94 6.90
N SER A 68 14.24 3.85 6.11
CA SER A 68 15.24 2.77 6.22
C SER A 68 16.52 3.04 5.43
N ASN A 69 16.62 4.18 4.73
CA ASN A 69 17.69 4.53 3.81
C ASN A 69 17.90 3.51 2.66
N ASP A 70 16.83 2.78 2.29
CA ASP A 70 16.78 1.84 1.17
C ASP A 70 16.17 2.53 -0.06
N ALA A 71 16.98 3.40 -0.68
CA ALA A 71 16.55 4.20 -1.82
C ALA A 71 16.19 3.34 -3.06
N ASP A 72 16.78 2.15 -3.20
CA ASP A 72 16.47 1.26 -4.32
C ASP A 72 15.09 0.64 -4.18
N ALA A 73 14.74 0.12 -2.99
CA ALA A 73 13.40 -0.40 -2.73
C ALA A 73 12.34 0.70 -2.82
N ALA A 74 12.62 1.89 -2.28
CA ALA A 74 11.74 3.06 -2.39
C ALA A 74 11.46 3.42 -3.86
N ARG A 75 12.50 3.47 -4.70
CA ARG A 75 12.36 3.79 -6.12
C ARG A 75 11.52 2.78 -6.88
N ILE A 76 11.68 1.49 -6.59
CA ILE A 76 10.89 0.41 -7.22
C ILE A 76 9.41 0.54 -6.83
N ALA A 77 9.12 0.69 -5.53
CA ALA A 77 7.76 0.86 -5.04
C ALA A 77 7.10 2.12 -5.61
N HIS A 78 7.85 3.24 -5.65
CA HIS A 78 7.37 4.50 -6.19
C HIS A 78 7.09 4.45 -7.70
N LYS A 79 7.91 3.73 -8.48
CA LYS A 79 7.66 3.50 -9.91
C LYS A 79 6.34 2.73 -10.10
N ARG A 80 6.12 1.67 -9.33
CA ARG A 80 4.91 0.86 -9.40
C ARG A 80 3.67 1.65 -9.01
N MET A 81 3.74 2.40 -7.91
CA MET A 81 2.66 3.29 -7.47
C MET A 81 2.26 4.27 -8.57
N ARG A 82 3.24 4.94 -9.21
CA ARG A 82 2.96 5.87 -10.30
C ARG A 82 2.32 5.21 -11.51
N GLN A 83 2.75 4.01 -11.88
CA GLN A 83 2.12 3.27 -12.97
C GLN A 83 0.63 3.03 -12.70
N ILE A 84 0.27 2.69 -11.46
CA ILE A 84 -1.13 2.50 -11.06
C ILE A 84 -1.89 3.81 -11.15
N ILE A 85 -1.35 4.90 -10.58
CA ILE A 85 -2.02 6.20 -10.57
C ILE A 85 -2.24 6.72 -11.99
N VAL A 86 -1.20 6.68 -12.84
CA VAL A 86 -1.29 7.09 -14.25
C VAL A 86 -2.32 6.24 -14.98
N SER A 87 -2.27 4.91 -14.82
CA SER A 87 -3.24 4.02 -15.46
C SER A 87 -4.67 4.32 -15.00
N VAL A 88 -4.90 4.59 -13.72
CA VAL A 88 -6.25 4.93 -13.24
C VAL A 88 -6.73 6.24 -13.86
N ILE A 89 -5.87 7.27 -13.92
CA ILE A 89 -6.19 8.56 -14.53
C ILE A 89 -6.55 8.38 -16.00
N ASP A 90 -5.72 7.67 -16.77
CA ASP A 90 -5.96 7.40 -18.19
C ASP A 90 -7.28 6.64 -18.44
N ASN A 91 -7.70 5.78 -17.50
CA ASN A 91 -8.97 5.05 -17.59
C ASN A 91 -10.18 5.89 -17.14
N THR A 92 -9.99 7.02 -16.44
CA THR A 92 -11.08 7.92 -16.05
C THR A 92 -11.42 8.99 -17.09
N ASP A 93 -10.53 9.21 -18.07
CA ASP A 93 -10.69 10.24 -19.11
C ASP A 93 -11.29 9.71 -20.43
N ASN A 94 -11.73 8.44 -20.48
CA ASN A 94 -12.36 7.79 -21.65
C ASN A 94 -13.72 7.15 -21.31
#